data_AF-T1C0Q1-F1
#
_entry.id   AF-T1C0Q1-F1
#
_cell.length_a   1.000
_cell.length_b   1.000
_cell.length_c   1.000
_cell.angle_alpha   90.00
_cell.angle_beta   90.00
_cell.angle_gamma   90.00
#
_symmetry.space_group_name_H-M   'P 1'
#
loop_
_entity.id
_entity.type
_entity.pdbx_description
1 polymer ?
#
loop_
_entity_poly.entity_id
_entity_poly.type
_entity_poly.pdbx_seq_one_letter_code
_entity_poly.pdbx_strand_id
1 'polypeptide(L)' 'MNATACTYLTTEELAARIKYDPRTIRERLKDSVLLENR' A
#
# COMPACT_ATOMS: atom_id res chain seq x y z
N MET A 1 7.12 -25.06 3.92
CA MET A 1 7.42 -23.87 3.09
C MET A 1 6.24 -22.92 3.17
N ASN A 2 6.32 -21.82 3.94
CA ASN A 2 5.29 -20.78 3.93
C ASN A 2 5.63 -19.78 2.82
N ALA A 3 5.04 -19.96 1.64
CA ALA A 3 5.12 -18.92 0.61
C ALA A 3 4.42 -17.65 1.16
N THR A 4 5.20 -16.69 1.66
CA THR A 4 4.69 -15.35 1.97
C THR A 4 4.39 -14.69 0.62
N ALA A 5 3.16 -14.89 0.14
CA ALA A 5 2.70 -14.33 -1.12
C ALA A 5 2.68 -12.81 -1.01
N CYS A 6 3.68 -12.13 -1.59
CA CYS A 6 3.62 -10.70 -1.86
C CYS A 6 2.48 -10.48 -2.86
N THR A 7 1.31 -10.18 -2.33
CA THR A 7 0.14 -9.84 -3.14
C THR A 7 0.31 -8.37 -3.51
N TYR A 8 0.76 -8.12 -4.73
CA TYR A 8 0.82 -6.77 -5.27
C TYR A 8 -0.62 -6.30 -5.50
N LEU A 9 -1.03 -5.30 -4.74
CA LEU A 9 -2.34 -4.65 -4.87
C LEU A 9 -2.11 -3.22 -5.33
N THR A 10 -2.96 -2.75 -6.23
CA THR A 10 -3.02 -1.32 -6.54
C THR A 10 -3.57 -0.53 -5.36
N THR A 11 -3.29 0.77 -5.31
CA THR A 11 -3.85 1.65 -4.27
C THR A 11 -5.38 1.68 -4.28
N GLU A 12 -6.01 1.45 -5.43
CA GLU A 12 -7.47 1.37 -5.58
C GLU A 12 -8.03 0.08 -4.98
N GLU A 13 -7.37 -1.05 -5.22
CA GLU A 13 -7.76 -2.32 -4.62
C GLU A 13 -7.57 -2.33 -3.11
N LEU A 14 -6.49 -1.71 -2.62
CA LEU A 14 -6.29 -1.54 -1.19
C LEU A 14 -7.38 -0.63 -0.61
N ALA A 15 -7.67 0.51 -1.24
CA ALA A 15 -8.75 1.43 -0.86
C ALA A 15 -10.11 0.73 -0.70
N ALA A 16 -10.48 -0.12 -1.66
CA ALA A 16 -11.73 -0.88 -1.60
C ALA A 16 -11.78 -1.86 -0.41
N ARG A 17 -10.64 -2.49 -0.06
CA ARG A 17 -10.56 -3.49 1.02
C ARG A 17 -10.60 -2.87 2.41
N ILE A 18 -9.89 -1.77 2.62
CA ILE A 18 -9.83 -1.09 3.92
C ILE A 18 -10.82 0.07 4.04
N LYS A 19 -11.66 0.29 3.01
CA LYS A 19 -12.67 1.36 2.92
C LYS A 19 -12.07 2.75 3.12
N TYR A 20 -10.95 3.01 2.46
CA TYR A 20 -10.30 4.32 2.43
C TYR A 20 -10.34 4.92 1.03
N ASP A 21 -10.16 6.23 0.95
CA ASP A 21 -9.97 6.89 -0.33
C ASP A 21 -8.56 6.58 -0.89
N PRO A 22 -8.41 6.25 -2.18
CA PRO A 22 -7.10 5.99 -2.78
C PRO A 22 -6.14 7.17 -2.66
N ARG A 23 -6.63 8.41 -2.53
CA ARG A 23 -5.78 9.60 -2.30
C ARG A 23 -5.08 9.54 -0.95
N THR A 24 -5.82 9.16 0.10
CA THR A 24 -5.27 9.02 1.46
C THR A 24 -4.19 7.94 1.51
N ILE A 25 -4.40 6.82 0.82
CA ILE A 25 -3.42 5.73 0.75
C ILE A 25 -2.15 6.18 0.02
N ARG A 26 -2.28 6.89 -1.11
CA ARG A 26 -1.12 7.42 -1.86
C ARG A 26 -0.30 8.41 -1.05
N GLU A 27 -0.95 9.31 -0.32
CA GLU A 27 -0.26 10.27 0.56
C GLU A 27 0.53 9.53 1.64
N ARG A 28 -0.08 8.53 2.29
CA ARG A 28 0.57 7.71 3.34
C ARG A 28 1.73 6.87 2.82
N LEU A 29 1.57 6.26 1.64
CA LEU A 29 2.63 5.46 1.02
C LEU A 29 3.76 6.36 0.51
N LYS A 30 3.47 7.54 -0.03
CA LYS A 30 4.50 8.50 -0.46
C LYS A 30 5.35 8.97 0.72
N ASP A 31 4.73 9.23 1.87
CA ASP A 31 5.42 9.57 3.12
C ASP A 31 6.26 8.40 3.65
N SER A 32 5.71 7.17 3.58
CA SER A 32 6.40 5.97 4.05
C SER A 32 7.59 5.57 3.15
N VAL A 33 7.47 5.76 1.82
CA VAL A 33 8.52 5.44 0.84
C VAL A 33 9.65 6.48 0.84
N LEU A 34 9.36 7.74 1.22
CA LEU A 34 10.38 8.78 1.36
C LEU A 34 11.38 8.51 2.49
N LEU A 35 11.02 7.68 3.48
CA LEU A 35 11.86 7.36 4.63
C LEU A 35 12.59 6.01 4.53
N GLU A 36 12.33 5.20 3.50
CA GLU A 36 12.92 3.87 3.31
C GLU A 36 14.02 3.83 2.22
N ASN A 37 14.66 4.98 1.92
CA ASN A 37 15.92 5.00 1.16
C ASN A 37 17.11 4.82 2.11
N ARG A 38 17.30 3.60 2.63
CA ARG A 38 18.58 3.14 3.18
C ARG A 38 18.96 1.79 2.61
#